data_AF-A0A495K3Z3-F1
#
_entry.id   AF-A0A495K3Z3-F1
#
_cell.length_a   1.000
_cell.length_b   1.000
_cell.length_c   1.000
_cell.angle_alpha   90.00
_cell.angle_beta   90.00
_cell.angle_gamma   90.00
#
_symmetry.space_group_name_H-M   'P 1'
#
loop_
_entity.id
_entity.type
_entity.pdbx_description
1 polymer ?
#
loop_
_entity_poly.entity_id
_entity_poly.type
_entity_poly.pdbx_seq_one_letter_code
_entity_poly.pdbx_strand_id
1 'polypeptide(L)'
;MSHRYLLRGTIAAAVSVMAIAGCSSDDSDDTATTGGATGASASSSTEATTNTDCGENADKATPGPVSTAPLKIGTLLPATGSLAFLGPPEFAGVKLAVQDVNTAGGVLDQPVQQIDGDSGDTTTDTANATVDRELAAGTQVIVGAASSSVSLKVIDKISNAGAVMFSPANTSDEFTCYADKGQYFRTAPADTLQAQALAQVMAEGGVQRVAILAMNDPYGTGLAKNTVSDLEAAGIPADQIKTIIYDPNAQSFNAEVDQVKNFNPDGIAVIGFEESAKIITRMNEVKIGPKDKLVFGVDGNMGNALGESVGPGILEGMKGTTPLTNVGPQFEARLKSADPALIDFNYAGESYDAVVISALAAEVAKSTNGRSIAANINAVTEGGTKCKTFQECLPLAKAGTDLDYDGVTGELAFVTAGEPSVGSYGVLEFDGSNKLITPVADYKVVKGN
;
A
#
# COMPACT_ATOMS: atom_id res chain seq x y z
N MET A 1 -43.61 37.98 36.67
CA MET A 1 -44.41 38.51 35.54
C MET A 1 -44.22 37.51 34.40
N SER A 2 -45.25 36.77 33.97
CA SER A 2 -46.09 37.06 32.77
C SER A 2 -45.28 37.35 31.51
N HIS A 3 -45.44 36.65 30.36
CA HIS A 3 -46.42 35.64 29.89
C HIS A 3 -45.68 34.57 29.03
N ARG A 4 -45.92 33.25 29.18
CA ARG A 4 -47.00 32.35 28.66
C ARG A 4 -46.83 31.84 27.21
N TYR A 5 -46.85 30.51 27.07
CA TYR A 5 -46.84 29.70 25.83
C TYR A 5 -48.22 29.58 25.14
N LEU A 6 -48.21 29.22 23.85
CA LEU A 6 -49.17 28.40 23.03
C LEU A 6 -48.50 28.24 21.63
N LEU A 7 -48.77 27.30 20.72
CA LEU A 7 -49.80 26.25 20.50
C LEU A 7 -49.16 24.83 20.63
N ARG A 8 -49.81 23.66 20.80
CA ARG A 8 -50.94 22.95 20.12
C ARG A 8 -50.66 22.70 18.62
N GLY A 9 -50.96 21.57 17.98
CA GLY A 9 -51.73 20.32 18.21
C GLY A 9 -52.08 19.77 16.80
N THR A 10 -52.35 18.49 16.48
CA THR A 10 -53.07 17.39 17.16
C THR A 10 -52.78 16.02 16.50
N ILE A 11 -53.25 14.91 17.08
CA ILE A 11 -53.16 13.52 16.57
C ILE A 11 -54.58 12.94 16.37
N ALA A 12 -54.80 12.15 15.30
CA ALA A 12 -55.83 11.09 15.08
C ALA A 12 -56.11 10.90 13.56
N ALA A 13 -56.55 9.77 13.02
CA ALA A 13 -56.56 8.35 13.44
C ALA A 13 -56.81 7.47 12.18
N ALA A 14 -56.65 6.14 12.27
CA ALA A 14 -56.71 5.22 11.12
C ALA A 14 -58.06 4.51 10.90
N VAL A 15 -58.38 4.17 9.66
CA VAL A 15 -59.34 3.12 9.23
C VAL A 15 -58.80 2.46 7.95
N SER A 16 -59.01 1.16 7.77
CA SER A 16 -58.61 0.36 6.60
C SER A 16 -59.80 -0.28 5.88
N VAL A 17 -59.69 -0.46 4.56
CA VAL A 17 -60.64 -1.19 3.68
C VAL A 17 -59.84 -2.00 2.63
N MET A 18 -60.45 -3.03 2.05
CA MET A 18 -59.81 -4.10 1.25
C MET A 18 -60.63 -4.36 -0.05
N ALA A 19 -60.12 -5.21 -0.95
CA ALA A 19 -60.83 -5.85 -2.11
C ALA A 19 -61.01 -4.99 -3.40
N ILE A 20 -61.11 -5.52 -4.65
CA ILE A 20 -60.89 -6.88 -5.21
C ILE A 20 -60.62 -6.86 -6.75
N ALA A 21 -59.83 -7.84 -7.23
CA ALA A 21 -59.62 -8.48 -8.56
C ALA A 21 -60.02 -7.88 -9.96
N GLY A 22 -59.21 -8.26 -10.98
CA GLY A 22 -59.62 -8.58 -12.37
C GLY A 22 -59.02 -7.70 -13.50
N CYS A 23 -58.72 -8.18 -14.72
CA CYS A 23 -58.58 -9.56 -15.26
C CYS A 23 -57.97 -9.54 -16.70
N SER A 24 -57.81 -10.72 -17.34
CA SER A 24 -57.37 -10.97 -18.75
C SER A 24 -55.85 -10.88 -19.02
N SER A 25 -55.06 -11.87 -19.46
CA SER A 25 -55.19 -13.22 -20.11
C SER A 25 -54.92 -13.27 -21.62
N ASP A 26 -53.99 -14.14 -22.03
CA ASP A 26 -54.02 -14.98 -23.24
C ASP A 26 -52.96 -16.11 -23.09
N ASP A 27 -53.13 -17.22 -23.81
CA ASP A 27 -52.48 -18.53 -23.56
C ASP A 27 -51.90 -19.11 -24.89
N SER A 28 -51.03 -20.14 -24.97
CA SER A 28 -50.70 -21.21 -24.00
C SER A 28 -49.17 -21.36 -23.76
N ASP A 29 -48.39 -22.45 -23.97
CA ASP A 29 -48.59 -23.76 -24.64
C ASP A 29 -47.62 -24.86 -24.11
N ASP A 30 -47.80 -26.10 -24.59
CA ASP A 30 -47.18 -27.36 -24.12
C ASP A 30 -45.63 -27.45 -24.12
N THR A 31 -45.06 -27.97 -23.01
CA THR A 31 -44.58 -29.38 -22.89
C THR A 31 -43.86 -29.64 -21.55
N ALA A 32 -43.86 -30.90 -21.07
CA ALA A 32 -43.22 -31.27 -19.79
C ALA A 32 -42.41 -32.58 -19.87
N THR A 33 -41.10 -32.52 -19.57
CA THR A 33 -40.25 -33.73 -19.45
C THR A 33 -39.16 -33.58 -18.37
N THR A 34 -39.33 -34.31 -17.27
CA THR A 34 -38.32 -34.82 -16.30
C THR A 34 -36.99 -34.07 -16.03
N GLY A 35 -36.89 -33.48 -14.83
CA GLY A 35 -36.00 -33.96 -13.75
C GLY A 35 -34.48 -33.81 -13.88
N GLY A 36 -33.86 -32.98 -13.02
CA GLY A 36 -32.41 -32.86 -12.91
C GLY A 36 -31.90 -31.80 -11.91
N ALA A 37 -32.42 -31.75 -10.68
CA ALA A 37 -32.10 -30.70 -9.72
C ALA A 37 -30.79 -30.98 -8.93
N THR A 38 -29.64 -30.55 -9.46
CA THR A 38 -28.39 -30.43 -8.71
C THR A 38 -28.19 -28.99 -8.23
N GLY A 39 -28.70 -28.67 -7.04
CA GLY A 39 -28.53 -27.35 -6.43
C GLY A 39 -27.10 -27.12 -5.96
N ALA A 40 -26.28 -26.46 -6.79
CA ALA A 40 -25.00 -25.91 -6.36
C ALA A 40 -25.26 -24.72 -5.43
N SER A 41 -25.05 -24.90 -4.12
CA SER A 41 -25.17 -23.82 -3.14
C SER A 41 -23.97 -22.87 -3.28
N ALA A 42 -24.12 -21.83 -4.09
CA ALA A 42 -23.16 -20.73 -4.15
C ALA A 42 -23.12 -20.03 -2.79
N SER A 43 -22.09 -20.32 -2.00
CA SER A 43 -21.82 -19.61 -0.75
C SER A 43 -21.32 -18.21 -1.10
N SER A 44 -22.18 -17.21 -0.94
CA SER A 44 -21.77 -15.81 -1.05
C SER A 44 -20.77 -15.50 0.07
N SER A 45 -19.49 -15.35 -0.28
CA SER A 45 -18.49 -14.77 0.59
C SER A 45 -18.89 -13.32 0.89
N THR A 46 -19.21 -13.02 2.14
CA THR A 46 -19.38 -11.63 2.59
C THR A 46 -18.02 -10.95 2.50
N GLU A 47 -17.87 -9.98 1.60
CA GLU A 47 -16.67 -9.16 1.52
C GLU A 47 -16.50 -8.37 2.83
N ALA A 48 -15.31 -8.45 3.42
CA ALA A 48 -15.01 -7.79 4.69
C ALA A 48 -14.74 -6.29 4.43
N THR A 49 -15.68 -5.43 4.81
CA THR A 49 -15.62 -3.99 4.51
C THR A 49 -14.67 -3.24 5.45
N THR A 50 -13.43 -3.02 5.00
CA THR A 50 -12.50 -2.03 5.54
C THR A 50 -12.95 -0.62 5.12
N ASN A 51 -12.93 0.34 6.05
CA ASN A 51 -13.29 1.73 5.78
C ASN A 51 -12.02 2.58 5.60
N THR A 52 -11.65 2.82 4.34
CA THR A 52 -10.48 3.62 3.94
C THR A 52 -10.76 5.13 3.87
N ASP A 53 -12.02 5.56 3.89
CA ASP A 53 -12.38 6.97 3.82
C ASP A 53 -12.29 7.73 5.17
N CYS A 54 -11.47 8.79 5.20
CA CYS A 54 -11.46 9.80 6.27
C CYS A 54 -12.62 10.82 6.16
N GLY A 55 -13.37 10.80 5.06
CA GLY A 55 -14.47 11.70 4.75
C GLY A 55 -14.01 13.12 4.48
N GLU A 56 -14.79 14.10 4.96
CA GLU A 56 -14.46 15.53 4.86
C GLU A 56 -13.18 15.95 5.62
N ASN A 57 -12.52 15.02 6.32
CA ASN A 57 -11.32 15.29 7.12
C ASN A 57 -9.99 15.06 6.37
N ALA A 58 -10.01 14.48 5.17
CA ALA A 58 -8.80 14.35 4.35
C ALA A 58 -8.32 15.74 3.88
N ASP A 59 -7.09 16.10 4.23
CA ASP A 59 -6.49 17.40 3.95
C ASP A 59 -6.29 17.59 2.43
N LYS A 60 -6.54 18.78 1.89
CA LYS A 60 -6.47 19.05 0.43
C LYS A 60 -5.57 20.24 0.12
N ALA A 61 -4.58 20.01 -0.75
CA ALA A 61 -3.64 21.05 -1.15
C ALA A 61 -4.36 22.25 -1.80
N THR A 62 -4.02 23.44 -1.33
CA THR A 62 -4.46 24.70 -1.93
C THR A 62 -3.42 25.17 -2.95
N PRO A 63 -3.76 25.25 -4.26
CA PRO A 63 -2.79 25.57 -5.31
C PRO A 63 -1.93 26.79 -5.01
N GLY A 64 -0.61 26.64 -5.16
CA GLY A 64 0.33 27.72 -4.92
C GLY A 64 0.45 28.70 -6.08
N PRO A 65 1.31 29.73 -5.95
CA PRO A 65 1.67 30.62 -7.06
C PRO A 65 2.26 29.82 -8.22
N VAL A 66 1.85 30.14 -9.44
CA VAL A 66 2.31 29.45 -10.66
C VAL A 66 3.83 29.55 -10.81
N SER A 67 4.47 28.40 -11.03
CA SER A 67 5.90 28.27 -11.34
C SER A 67 6.08 27.58 -12.69
N THR A 68 6.92 28.15 -13.55
CA THR A 68 7.39 27.49 -14.79
C THR A 68 8.91 27.27 -14.75
N ALA A 69 9.50 27.24 -13.56
CA ALA A 69 10.88 26.78 -13.38
C ALA A 69 10.94 25.25 -13.57
N PRO A 70 12.08 24.68 -14.01
CA PRO A 70 12.22 23.23 -14.19
C PRO A 70 11.82 22.45 -12.94
N LEU A 71 11.02 21.39 -13.13
CA LEU A 71 10.57 20.52 -12.05
C LEU A 71 11.79 19.86 -11.37
N LYS A 72 11.85 19.97 -10.04
CA LYS A 72 12.89 19.35 -9.21
C LYS A 72 12.32 18.23 -8.37
N ILE A 73 12.85 17.03 -8.57
CA ILE A 73 12.50 15.81 -7.85
C ILE A 73 13.70 15.38 -7.02
N GLY A 74 13.52 15.30 -5.70
CA GLY A 74 14.47 14.73 -4.76
C GLY A 74 14.15 13.27 -4.46
N THR A 75 15.08 12.54 -3.86
CA THR A 75 14.84 11.18 -3.37
C THR A 75 15.18 11.09 -1.89
N LEU A 76 14.35 10.37 -1.15
CA LEU A 76 14.54 10.05 0.26
C LEU A 76 14.44 8.53 0.43
N LEU A 77 15.25 7.81 -0.33
CA LEU A 77 15.20 6.35 -0.47
C LEU A 77 16.35 5.72 0.33
N PRO A 78 16.24 4.46 0.80
CA PRO A 78 17.21 3.86 1.69
C PRO A 78 18.48 3.44 0.92
N ALA A 79 19.47 4.33 0.87
CA ALA A 79 20.84 3.99 0.44
C ALA A 79 21.67 3.43 1.61
N THR A 80 21.27 3.73 2.85
CA THR A 80 21.80 3.11 4.07
C THR A 80 20.69 2.70 5.04
N GLY A 81 21.02 1.84 6.00
CA GLY A 81 20.12 1.40 7.06
C GLY A 81 19.41 0.06 6.79
N SER A 82 18.47 -0.28 7.66
CA SER A 82 17.73 -1.57 7.68
C SER A 82 16.97 -1.89 6.40
N LEU A 83 16.56 -0.88 5.63
CA LEU A 83 15.86 -1.01 4.35
C LEU A 83 16.76 -0.88 3.11
N ALA A 84 18.09 -0.86 3.26
CA ALA A 84 19.02 -0.62 2.14
C ALA A 84 18.94 -1.65 0.99
N PHE A 85 18.23 -2.77 1.17
CA PHE A 85 17.92 -3.74 0.11
C PHE A 85 16.85 -3.24 -0.87
N LEU A 86 15.96 -2.33 -0.46
CA LEU A 86 14.94 -1.70 -1.31
C LEU A 86 15.50 -0.55 -2.16
N GLY A 87 16.58 0.10 -1.70
CA GLY A 87 17.17 1.25 -2.37
C GLY A 87 17.45 1.04 -3.87
N PRO A 88 18.24 0.03 -4.29
CA PRO A 88 18.61 -0.16 -5.69
C PRO A 88 17.43 -0.21 -6.68
N PRO A 89 16.36 -1.03 -6.47
CA PRO A 89 15.19 -1.02 -7.36
C PRO A 89 14.42 0.31 -7.32
N GLU A 90 14.23 0.95 -6.16
CA GLU A 90 13.53 2.24 -6.04
C GLU A 90 14.29 3.37 -6.78
N PHE A 91 15.60 3.51 -6.54
CA PHE A 91 16.48 4.48 -7.23
C PHE A 91 16.48 4.24 -8.76
N ALA A 92 16.47 2.99 -9.21
CA ALA A 92 16.39 2.65 -10.62
C ALA A 92 15.03 3.05 -11.24
N GLY A 93 13.93 2.86 -10.50
CA GLY A 93 12.58 3.29 -10.90
C GLY A 93 12.48 4.80 -11.10
N VAL A 94 12.88 5.61 -10.10
CA VAL A 94 12.92 7.08 -10.19
C VAL A 94 13.76 7.53 -11.39
N LYS A 95 14.98 6.99 -11.50
CA LYS A 95 15.95 7.34 -12.55
C LYS A 95 15.43 7.01 -13.96
N LEU A 96 14.70 5.91 -14.12
CA LEU A 96 14.07 5.53 -15.39
C LEU A 96 12.91 6.48 -15.74
N ALA A 97 12.04 6.80 -14.78
CA ALA A 97 10.93 7.73 -14.99
C ALA A 97 11.41 9.14 -15.38
N VAL A 98 12.43 9.68 -14.71
CA VAL A 98 13.04 10.98 -15.06
C VAL A 98 13.64 10.95 -16.47
N GLN A 99 14.21 9.83 -16.91
CA GLN A 99 14.72 9.67 -18.28
C GLN A 99 13.59 9.66 -19.32
N ASP A 100 12.50 8.95 -19.07
CA ASP A 100 11.35 8.89 -20.00
C ASP A 100 10.63 10.23 -20.11
N VAL A 101 10.35 10.88 -18.98
CA VAL A 101 9.73 12.22 -18.92
C VAL A 101 10.57 13.21 -19.71
N ASN A 102 11.89 13.22 -19.52
CA ASN A 102 12.80 14.09 -20.26
C ASN A 102 12.91 13.73 -21.75
N THR A 103 12.82 12.45 -22.12
CA THR A 103 12.82 11.98 -23.52
C THR A 103 11.54 12.41 -24.25
N ALA A 104 10.41 12.48 -23.55
CA ALA A 104 9.13 12.97 -24.08
C ALA A 104 9.04 14.50 -24.22
N GLY A 105 10.05 15.25 -23.74
CA GLY A 105 10.11 16.73 -23.79
C GLY A 105 10.17 17.43 -22.44
N GLY A 106 10.11 16.68 -21.33
CA GLY A 106 10.11 17.21 -19.97
C GLY A 106 8.73 17.73 -19.53
N VAL A 107 8.74 18.57 -18.49
CA VAL A 107 7.55 19.15 -17.86
C VAL A 107 7.54 20.66 -18.11
N LEU A 108 6.43 21.18 -18.65
CA LEU A 108 6.28 22.57 -19.13
C LEU A 108 7.38 22.95 -20.13
N ASP A 109 7.72 22.00 -21.01
CA ASP A 109 8.80 22.05 -22.00
C ASP A 109 10.19 22.33 -21.37
N GLN A 110 10.41 21.92 -20.11
CA GLN A 110 11.68 21.98 -19.38
C GLN A 110 12.11 20.61 -18.84
N PRO A 111 13.41 20.26 -18.87
CA PRO A 111 13.87 18.98 -18.33
C PRO A 111 13.77 18.93 -16.80
N VAL A 112 13.20 17.84 -16.29
CA VAL A 112 13.15 17.47 -14.88
C VAL A 112 14.56 17.26 -14.34
N GLN A 113 14.83 17.78 -13.15
CA GLN A 113 16.11 17.70 -12.46
C GLN A 113 15.98 16.77 -11.25
N GLN A 114 16.74 15.67 -11.24
CA GLN A 114 16.83 14.72 -10.13
C GLN A 114 17.90 15.14 -9.12
N ILE A 115 17.66 14.93 -7.82
CA ILE A 115 18.62 15.10 -6.73
C ILE A 115 18.60 13.84 -5.86
N ASP A 116 19.63 13.01 -5.94
CA ASP A 116 19.71 11.77 -5.16
C ASP A 116 20.00 12.05 -3.69
N GLY A 117 19.26 11.40 -2.79
CA GLY A 117 19.32 11.52 -1.34
C GLY A 117 18.96 10.22 -0.61
N ASP A 118 19.53 10.07 0.59
CA ASP A 118 19.39 8.88 1.45
C ASP A 118 18.41 9.15 2.59
N SER A 119 17.56 8.17 2.92
CA SER A 119 16.73 8.20 4.12
C SER A 119 17.52 7.86 5.38
N GLY A 120 18.45 6.91 5.31
CA GLY A 120 18.95 6.18 6.47
C GLY A 120 17.83 5.53 7.29
N ASP A 121 18.14 5.25 8.57
CA ASP A 121 17.22 4.71 9.58
C ASP A 121 16.69 5.78 10.55
N THR A 122 15.69 5.41 11.36
CA THR A 122 15.26 6.22 12.51
C THR A 122 16.32 6.39 13.61
N THR A 123 17.41 5.60 13.58
CA THR A 123 18.56 5.71 14.49
C THR A 123 19.53 6.82 14.11
N THR A 124 19.43 7.38 12.90
CA THR A 124 20.25 8.52 12.44
C THR A 124 19.41 9.78 12.22
N ASP A 125 20.07 10.85 11.80
CA ASP A 125 19.46 12.11 11.35
C ASP A 125 19.57 12.30 9.82
N THR A 126 19.86 11.21 9.08
CA THR A 126 20.15 11.26 7.62
C THR A 126 18.99 11.89 6.85
N ALA A 127 17.75 11.41 7.05
CA ALA A 127 16.57 11.94 6.38
C ALA A 127 16.36 13.45 6.63
N ASN A 128 16.62 13.95 7.84
CA ASN A 128 16.47 15.38 8.15
C ASN A 128 17.46 16.22 7.32
N ALA A 129 18.72 15.80 7.27
CA ALA A 129 19.78 16.49 6.52
C ALA A 129 19.56 16.41 4.99
N THR A 130 19.07 15.26 4.49
CA THR A 130 18.69 15.07 3.08
C THR A 130 17.56 16.02 2.69
N VAL A 131 16.48 16.10 3.49
CA VAL A 131 15.35 16.99 3.23
C VAL A 131 15.74 18.47 3.37
N ASP A 132 16.53 18.86 4.37
CA ASP A 132 16.99 20.26 4.51
C ASP A 132 17.82 20.71 3.29
N ARG A 133 18.68 19.82 2.77
CA ARG A 133 19.44 20.03 1.53
C ARG A 133 18.53 20.19 0.32
N GLU A 134 17.51 19.36 0.17
CA GLU A 134 16.60 19.37 -0.98
C GLU A 134 15.64 20.56 -0.98
N LEU A 135 15.06 20.90 0.18
CA LEU A 135 14.27 22.11 0.33
C LEU A 135 15.12 23.37 0.08
N ALA A 136 16.39 23.40 0.53
CA ALA A 136 17.33 24.47 0.20
C ALA A 136 17.72 24.50 -1.28
N ALA A 137 17.72 23.36 -1.98
CA ALA A 137 17.87 23.29 -3.43
C ALA A 137 16.59 23.70 -4.20
N GLY A 138 15.47 23.91 -3.50
CA GLY A 138 14.17 24.27 -4.07
C GLY A 138 13.43 23.11 -4.70
N THR A 139 13.63 21.88 -4.20
CA THR A 139 12.90 20.67 -4.60
C THR A 139 11.39 20.83 -4.39
N GLN A 140 10.57 20.32 -5.31
CA GLN A 140 9.10 20.46 -5.26
C GLN A 140 8.37 19.14 -5.00
N VAL A 141 9.02 18.00 -5.28
CA VAL A 141 8.56 16.64 -4.99
C VAL A 141 9.74 15.86 -4.42
N ILE A 142 9.55 15.16 -3.30
CA ILE A 142 10.53 14.26 -2.70
C ILE A 142 9.95 12.85 -2.73
N VAL A 143 10.57 11.94 -3.50
CA VAL A 143 10.12 10.56 -3.62
C VAL A 143 10.74 9.72 -2.49
N GLY A 144 9.89 9.18 -1.62
CA GLY A 144 10.28 8.48 -0.39
C GLY A 144 9.47 8.94 0.84
N ALA A 145 9.72 8.40 2.04
CA ALA A 145 10.69 7.34 2.34
C ALA A 145 10.02 5.98 2.50
N ALA A 146 10.76 4.92 2.18
CA ALA A 146 10.24 3.54 2.26
C ALA A 146 9.82 3.14 3.68
N SER A 147 10.54 3.59 4.71
CA SER A 147 10.11 3.41 6.09
C SER A 147 9.02 4.42 6.47
N SER A 148 7.88 3.90 6.95
CA SER A 148 6.83 4.68 7.63
C SER A 148 7.42 5.55 8.75
N SER A 149 8.28 4.96 9.59
CA SER A 149 8.86 5.62 10.76
C SER A 149 9.93 6.66 10.42
N VAL A 150 10.61 6.55 9.28
CA VAL A 150 11.45 7.64 8.76
C VAL A 150 10.58 8.72 8.11
N SER A 151 9.49 8.35 7.45
CA SER A 151 8.58 9.31 6.81
C SER A 151 7.88 10.21 7.83
N LEU A 152 7.38 9.64 8.93
CA LEU A 152 6.76 10.40 10.03
C LEU A 152 7.72 11.40 10.72
N LYS A 153 9.05 11.24 10.59
CA LYS A 153 10.02 12.24 11.06
C LYS A 153 10.06 13.52 10.19
N VAL A 154 9.70 13.43 8.91
CA VAL A 154 9.96 14.50 7.92
C VAL A 154 8.73 14.98 7.14
N ILE A 155 7.62 14.24 7.15
CA ILE A 155 6.35 14.60 6.49
C ILE A 155 5.91 16.03 6.86
N ASP A 156 6.03 16.38 8.13
CA ASP A 156 5.77 17.72 8.67
C ASP A 156 6.71 18.77 8.08
N LYS A 157 8.01 18.47 7.93
CA LYS A 157 9.01 19.39 7.36
C LYS A 157 8.72 19.68 5.87
N ILE A 158 8.38 18.64 5.11
CA ILE A 158 8.15 18.71 3.66
C ILE A 158 6.83 19.45 3.37
N SER A 159 5.74 19.07 4.04
CA SER A 159 4.42 19.72 3.90
C SER A 159 4.43 21.19 4.32
N ASN A 160 5.09 21.54 5.43
CA ASN A 160 5.23 22.94 5.87
C ASN A 160 6.03 23.80 4.87
N ALA A 161 6.96 23.22 4.10
CA ALA A 161 7.67 23.90 3.04
C ALA A 161 6.85 24.07 1.74
N GLY A 162 5.72 23.38 1.61
CA GLY A 162 4.88 23.41 0.41
C GLY A 162 5.38 22.53 -0.74
N ALA A 163 6.28 21.59 -0.46
CA ALA A 163 6.69 20.52 -1.38
C ALA A 163 5.84 19.26 -1.16
N VAL A 164 5.80 18.38 -2.17
CA VAL A 164 5.16 17.06 -2.10
C VAL A 164 6.12 16.05 -1.47
N MET A 165 5.58 15.16 -0.64
CA MET A 165 6.21 13.89 -0.26
C MET A 165 5.45 12.75 -0.94
N PHE A 166 6.13 11.89 -1.69
CA PHE A 166 5.49 10.80 -2.44
C PHE A 166 6.24 9.49 -2.19
N SER A 167 5.73 8.63 -1.31
CA SER A 167 6.45 7.40 -0.98
C SER A 167 6.08 6.22 -1.90
N PRO A 168 7.07 5.42 -2.35
CA PRO A 168 6.79 4.23 -3.15
C PRO A 168 6.43 2.99 -2.33
N ALA A 169 6.63 2.99 -1.00
CA ALA A 169 6.78 1.74 -0.24
C ALA A 169 6.22 1.73 1.20
N ASN A 170 5.77 2.86 1.78
CA ASN A 170 5.36 2.87 3.19
C ASN A 170 3.85 2.57 3.39
N THR A 171 3.55 1.61 4.27
CA THR A 171 2.20 1.03 4.36
C THR A 171 1.36 1.49 5.56
N SER A 172 1.95 2.09 6.60
CA SER A 172 1.22 2.48 7.83
C SER A 172 -0.04 3.33 7.60
N ASP A 173 -1.17 2.97 8.22
CA ASP A 173 -2.42 3.73 8.12
C ASP A 173 -2.40 5.05 8.92
N GLU A 174 -1.33 5.33 9.68
CA GLU A 174 -1.14 6.67 10.27
C GLU A 174 -1.08 7.78 9.19
N PHE A 175 -0.75 7.42 7.94
CA PHE A 175 -0.74 8.34 6.82
C PHE A 175 -2.12 8.67 6.25
N THR A 176 -3.04 7.70 6.18
CA THR A 176 -4.32 7.83 5.46
C THR A 176 -5.15 9.04 5.92
N CYS A 177 -5.11 9.37 7.22
CA CYS A 177 -5.75 10.57 7.77
C CYS A 177 -4.74 11.52 8.47
N TYR A 178 -3.50 11.64 7.96
CA TYR A 178 -2.51 12.56 8.51
C TYR A 178 -2.84 14.03 8.19
N ALA A 179 -2.37 14.96 9.01
CA ALA A 179 -2.58 16.40 8.83
C ALA A 179 -1.48 17.05 7.97
N ASP A 180 -1.21 16.46 6.80
CA ASP A 180 -0.11 16.86 5.91
C ASP A 180 -0.44 18.02 4.94
N LYS A 181 -1.65 18.59 5.00
CA LYS A 181 -2.11 19.71 4.15
C LYS A 181 -2.35 19.31 2.68
N GLY A 182 -2.51 18.01 2.42
CA GLY A 182 -2.76 17.41 1.11
C GLY A 182 -1.50 17.35 0.25
N GLN A 183 -0.35 17.19 0.89
CA GLN A 183 1.00 17.23 0.33
C GLN A 183 1.71 15.88 0.39
N TYR A 184 1.17 14.91 1.14
CA TYR A 184 1.67 13.55 1.20
C TYR A 184 0.84 12.62 0.29
N PHE A 185 1.53 11.70 -0.38
CA PHE A 185 0.95 10.69 -1.28
C PHE A 185 1.77 9.40 -1.20
N ARG A 186 1.18 8.27 -1.62
CA ARG A 186 1.92 7.01 -1.78
C ARG A 186 1.40 6.16 -2.93
N THR A 187 2.31 5.44 -3.60
CA THR A 187 1.96 4.40 -4.59
C THR A 187 1.86 3.01 -3.95
N ALA A 188 2.41 2.82 -2.75
CA ALA A 188 2.13 1.63 -1.94
C ALA A 188 0.69 1.64 -1.38
N PRO A 189 -0.05 0.53 -1.43
CA PRO A 189 -1.33 0.39 -0.73
C PRO A 189 -1.15 0.28 0.80
N ALA A 190 -2.21 0.55 1.57
CA ALA A 190 -2.16 0.63 3.03
C ALA A 190 -2.07 -0.73 3.77
N ASP A 191 -1.57 -0.71 5.01
CA ASP A 191 -1.50 -1.84 5.93
C ASP A 191 -2.88 -2.46 6.20
N THR A 192 -3.95 -1.67 6.18
CA THR A 192 -5.35 -2.13 6.23
C THR A 192 -5.70 -3.09 5.09
N LEU A 193 -5.18 -2.89 3.88
CA LEU A 193 -5.42 -3.79 2.74
C LEU A 193 -4.48 -5.02 2.81
N GLN A 194 -3.26 -4.84 3.32
CA GLN A 194 -2.29 -5.93 3.49
C GLN A 194 -2.71 -6.92 4.59
N ALA A 195 -3.26 -6.41 5.69
CA ALA A 195 -3.80 -7.23 6.78
C ALA A 195 -4.89 -8.19 6.31
N GLN A 196 -5.78 -7.74 5.42
CA GLN A 196 -6.82 -8.58 4.82
C GLN A 196 -6.23 -9.69 3.95
N ALA A 197 -5.24 -9.36 3.10
CA ALA A 197 -4.53 -10.36 2.30
C ALA A 197 -3.79 -11.40 3.18
N LEU A 198 -3.11 -10.94 4.23
CA LEU A 198 -2.40 -11.78 5.18
C LEU A 198 -3.36 -12.70 5.96
N ALA A 199 -4.44 -12.15 6.51
CA ALA A 199 -5.47 -12.90 7.22
C ALA A 199 -6.14 -13.95 6.32
N GLN A 200 -6.40 -13.63 5.05
CA GLN A 200 -6.88 -14.61 4.07
C GLN A 200 -5.88 -15.75 3.86
N VAL A 201 -4.59 -15.45 3.64
CA VAL A 201 -3.55 -16.47 3.43
C VAL A 201 -3.35 -17.36 4.68
N MET A 202 -3.53 -16.79 5.88
CA MET A 202 -3.51 -17.56 7.13
C MET A 202 -4.75 -18.46 7.26
N ALA A 203 -5.95 -17.96 6.96
CA ALA A 203 -7.19 -18.74 6.97
C ALA A 203 -7.18 -19.88 5.93
N GLU A 204 -6.65 -19.63 4.73
CA GLU A 204 -6.43 -20.67 3.70
C GLU A 204 -5.41 -21.73 4.13
N GLY A 205 -4.44 -21.36 4.98
CA GLY A 205 -3.56 -22.29 5.67
C GLY A 205 -4.22 -23.13 6.76
N GLY A 206 -5.48 -22.87 7.11
CA GLY A 206 -6.22 -23.56 8.18
C GLY A 206 -5.80 -23.15 9.60
N VAL A 207 -5.18 -21.97 9.74
CA VAL A 207 -4.73 -21.39 11.03
C VAL A 207 -5.94 -21.08 11.93
N GLN A 208 -5.86 -21.45 13.21
CA GLN A 208 -6.92 -21.22 14.21
C GLN A 208 -6.40 -20.61 15.52
N ARG A 209 -5.08 -20.54 15.72
CA ARG A 209 -4.46 -19.97 16.91
C ARG A 209 -3.16 -19.25 16.55
N VAL A 210 -3.20 -17.93 16.55
CA VAL A 210 -2.19 -17.05 15.95
C VAL A 210 -1.26 -16.45 16.99
N ALA A 211 0.05 -16.45 16.71
CA ALA A 211 0.96 -15.47 17.30
C ALA A 211 1.39 -14.46 16.22
N ILE A 212 1.42 -13.18 16.56
CA ILE A 212 1.92 -12.10 15.70
C ILE A 212 3.12 -11.48 16.43
N LEU A 213 4.33 -11.66 15.89
CA LEU A 213 5.50 -10.88 16.33
C LEU A 213 5.55 -9.64 15.46
N ALA A 214 5.67 -8.46 16.06
CA ALA A 214 5.77 -7.22 15.31
C ALA A 214 6.76 -6.23 15.91
N MET A 215 7.52 -5.55 15.04
CA MET A 215 8.43 -4.48 15.46
C MET A 215 7.68 -3.31 16.10
N ASN A 216 8.30 -2.68 17.10
CA ASN A 216 7.74 -1.58 17.88
C ASN A 216 7.83 -0.23 17.14
N ASP A 217 7.14 -0.11 16.01
CA ASP A 217 7.02 1.12 15.24
C ASP A 217 5.62 1.27 14.57
N PRO A 218 5.26 2.44 14.02
CA PRO A 218 3.98 2.68 13.32
C PRO A 218 3.62 1.74 12.17
N TYR A 219 4.58 1.07 11.53
CA TYR A 219 4.29 0.02 10.55
C TYR A 219 3.98 -1.30 11.27
N GLY A 220 4.92 -1.80 12.08
CA GLY A 220 4.77 -3.09 12.75
C GLY A 220 3.55 -3.15 13.66
N THR A 221 3.30 -2.10 14.42
CA THR A 221 2.14 -2.01 15.32
C THR A 221 0.81 -1.75 14.57
N GLY A 222 0.85 -1.04 13.43
CA GLY A 222 -0.30 -0.80 12.56
C GLY A 222 -0.79 -2.09 11.89
N LEU A 223 0.08 -2.70 11.08
CA LEU A 223 -0.20 -3.96 10.39
C LEU A 223 -0.60 -5.08 11.36
N ALA A 224 0.07 -5.19 12.51
CA ALA A 224 -0.31 -6.17 13.54
C ALA A 224 -1.73 -5.94 14.08
N LYS A 225 -2.09 -4.70 14.41
CA LYS A 225 -3.44 -4.34 14.90
C LYS A 225 -4.52 -4.68 13.88
N ASN A 226 -4.29 -4.37 12.60
CA ASN A 226 -5.25 -4.65 11.54
C ASN A 226 -5.37 -6.17 11.33
N THR A 227 -4.25 -6.89 11.31
CA THR A 227 -4.23 -8.35 11.20
C THR A 227 -5.02 -9.02 12.34
N VAL A 228 -4.95 -8.52 13.58
CA VAL A 228 -5.85 -8.98 14.66
C VAL A 228 -7.32 -8.76 14.30
N SER A 229 -7.68 -7.56 13.84
CA SER A 229 -9.06 -7.21 13.48
C SER A 229 -9.63 -8.11 12.37
N ASP A 230 -8.84 -8.38 11.33
CA ASP A 230 -9.27 -9.22 10.20
C ASP A 230 -9.35 -10.71 10.57
N LEU A 231 -8.46 -11.20 11.44
CA LEU A 231 -8.55 -12.56 11.99
C LEU A 231 -9.75 -12.74 12.93
N GLU A 232 -10.08 -11.72 13.74
CA GLU A 232 -11.31 -11.71 14.55
C GLU A 232 -12.57 -11.66 13.67
N ALA A 233 -12.56 -10.86 12.60
CA ALA A 233 -13.65 -10.81 11.61
C ALA A 233 -13.81 -12.13 10.83
N ALA A 234 -12.70 -12.82 10.54
CA ALA A 234 -12.69 -14.19 9.99
C ALA A 234 -13.13 -15.27 11.00
N GLY A 235 -13.38 -14.90 12.27
CA GLY A 235 -13.97 -15.77 13.29
C GLY A 235 -12.97 -16.45 14.23
N ILE A 236 -11.68 -16.09 14.19
CA ILE A 236 -10.72 -16.55 15.20
C ILE A 236 -10.99 -15.80 16.52
N PRO A 237 -11.24 -16.47 17.65
CA PRO A 237 -11.50 -15.78 18.91
C PRO A 237 -10.26 -15.03 19.43
N ALA A 238 -10.48 -13.87 20.05
CA ALA A 238 -9.42 -13.02 20.60
C ALA A 238 -8.43 -13.74 21.55
N ASP A 239 -8.86 -14.77 22.30
CA ASP A 239 -7.98 -15.54 23.19
C ASP A 239 -7.12 -16.60 22.47
N GLN A 240 -7.37 -16.79 21.16
CA GLN A 240 -6.54 -17.56 20.24
C GLN A 240 -5.54 -16.70 19.48
N ILE A 241 -5.57 -15.37 19.62
CA ILE A 241 -4.63 -14.45 18.98
C ILE A 241 -3.69 -13.85 20.06
N LYS A 242 -2.39 -13.79 19.78
CA LYS A 242 -1.40 -13.14 20.65
C LYS A 242 -0.40 -12.30 19.88
N THR A 243 -0.54 -10.98 19.99
CA THR A 243 0.46 -10.01 19.53
C THR A 243 1.61 -9.90 20.54
N ILE A 244 2.84 -9.86 20.03
CA ILE A 244 4.10 -9.73 20.79
C ILE A 244 4.91 -8.62 20.10
N ILE A 245 4.96 -7.45 20.73
CA ILE A 245 5.70 -6.30 20.23
C ILE A 245 7.17 -6.38 20.68
N TYR A 246 8.11 -6.15 19.77
CA TYR A 246 9.56 -6.25 20.01
C TYR A 246 10.33 -4.99 19.60
N ASP A 247 11.43 -4.68 20.28
CA ASP A 247 12.38 -3.65 19.84
C ASP A 247 13.24 -4.20 18.68
N PRO A 248 13.17 -3.67 17.45
CA PRO A 248 13.96 -4.18 16.33
C PRO A 248 15.49 -4.04 16.54
N ASN A 249 15.92 -3.15 17.45
CA ASN A 249 17.33 -2.95 17.81
C ASN A 249 17.83 -3.97 18.85
N ALA A 250 16.97 -4.88 19.32
CA ALA A 250 17.30 -5.84 20.36
C ALA A 250 18.44 -6.78 19.95
N GLN A 251 19.34 -7.06 20.90
CA GLN A 251 20.47 -7.96 20.70
C GLN A 251 20.06 -9.45 20.59
N SER A 252 18.84 -9.79 21.04
CA SER A 252 18.26 -11.13 20.89
C SER A 252 16.74 -11.10 21.11
N PHE A 253 16.00 -11.91 20.35
CA PHE A 253 14.53 -12.03 20.44
C PHE A 253 14.08 -13.26 21.25
N ASN A 254 14.86 -13.61 22.27
CA ASN A 254 14.68 -14.87 23.00
C ASN A 254 13.40 -14.90 23.84
N ALA A 255 13.07 -13.79 24.51
CA ALA A 255 11.88 -13.73 25.37
C ALA A 255 10.59 -13.72 24.54
N GLU A 256 10.66 -13.15 23.34
CA GLU A 256 9.59 -13.02 22.36
C GLU A 256 9.30 -14.39 21.75
N VAL A 257 10.33 -15.09 21.26
CA VAL A 257 10.19 -16.45 20.71
C VAL A 257 9.79 -17.47 21.79
N ASP A 258 10.30 -17.38 23.01
CA ASP A 258 9.84 -18.22 24.12
C ASP A 258 8.38 -17.90 24.50
N GLN A 259 7.94 -16.64 24.36
CA GLN A 259 6.54 -16.24 24.54
C GLN A 259 5.59 -16.75 23.44
N VAL A 260 6.07 -16.95 22.21
CA VAL A 260 5.34 -17.63 21.13
C VAL A 260 5.24 -19.12 21.47
N LYS A 261 6.37 -19.74 21.81
CA LYS A 261 6.46 -21.17 22.15
C LYS A 261 5.52 -21.55 23.30
N ASN A 262 5.46 -20.73 24.34
CA ASN A 262 4.57 -20.93 25.50
C ASN A 262 3.09 -20.69 25.15
N PHE A 263 2.78 -19.90 24.11
CA PHE A 263 1.40 -19.75 23.61
C PHE A 263 0.96 -20.94 22.74
N ASN A 264 1.93 -21.64 22.13
CA ASN A 264 1.75 -22.76 21.18
C ASN A 264 0.68 -22.47 20.11
N PRO A 265 0.92 -21.50 19.22
CA PRO A 265 0.08 -21.25 18.05
C PRO A 265 0.17 -22.38 17.02
N ASP A 266 -0.70 -22.38 16.01
CA ASP A 266 -0.54 -23.13 14.77
C ASP A 266 0.06 -22.25 13.64
N GLY A 267 -0.38 -20.99 13.54
CA GLY A 267 0.17 -19.96 12.65
C GLY A 267 0.96 -18.86 13.37
N ILE A 268 2.09 -18.45 12.80
CA ILE A 268 2.96 -17.39 13.33
C ILE A 268 3.21 -16.33 12.25
N ALA A 269 2.72 -15.11 12.45
CA ALA A 269 3.08 -13.96 11.62
C ALA A 269 4.34 -13.26 12.19
N VAL A 270 5.26 -12.87 11.31
CA VAL A 270 6.48 -12.11 11.64
C VAL A 270 6.49 -10.81 10.84
N ILE A 271 6.25 -9.69 11.51
CA ILE A 271 6.14 -8.35 10.94
C ILE A 271 7.39 -7.53 11.33
N GLY A 272 8.26 -7.27 10.36
CA GLY A 272 9.52 -6.57 10.56
C GLY A 272 10.43 -6.59 9.34
N PHE A 273 11.68 -6.19 9.52
CA PHE A 273 12.69 -6.05 8.45
C PHE A 273 13.83 -7.08 8.62
N GLU A 274 15.09 -6.68 8.41
CA GLU A 274 16.27 -7.58 8.46
C GLU A 274 16.39 -8.41 9.76
N GLU A 275 15.88 -7.89 10.88
CA GLU A 275 15.91 -8.57 12.18
C GLU A 275 15.00 -9.81 12.23
N SER A 276 14.04 -9.92 11.29
CA SER A 276 13.25 -11.14 11.06
C SER A 276 14.13 -12.37 10.88
N ALA A 277 15.32 -12.24 10.28
CA ALA A 277 16.27 -13.33 10.12
C ALA A 277 16.73 -13.92 11.47
N LYS A 278 16.94 -13.05 12.48
CA LYS A 278 17.35 -13.41 13.84
C LYS A 278 16.18 -14.10 14.57
N ILE A 279 14.96 -13.58 14.40
CA ILE A 279 13.71 -14.14 14.95
C ILE A 279 13.46 -15.55 14.40
N ILE A 280 13.45 -15.70 13.07
CA ILE A 280 13.12 -16.97 12.39
C ILE A 280 14.21 -18.03 12.65
N THR A 281 15.49 -17.65 12.67
CA THR A 281 16.58 -18.55 13.09
C THR A 281 16.35 -19.06 14.51
N ARG A 282 16.00 -18.18 15.45
CA ARG A 282 15.70 -18.55 16.85
C ARG A 282 14.42 -19.39 16.98
N MET A 283 13.40 -19.15 16.16
CA MET A 283 12.20 -20.01 16.08
C MET A 283 12.55 -21.43 15.64
N ASN A 284 13.41 -21.57 14.62
CA ASN A 284 13.91 -22.86 14.15
C ASN A 284 14.76 -23.59 15.23
N GLU A 285 15.64 -22.89 15.96
CA GLU A 285 16.38 -23.49 17.09
C GLU A 285 15.45 -24.14 18.14
N VAL A 286 14.36 -23.47 18.48
CA VAL A 286 13.43 -23.93 19.53
C VAL A 286 12.32 -24.85 19.02
N LYS A 287 12.31 -25.18 17.73
CA LYS A 287 11.29 -26.00 17.04
C LYS A 287 9.89 -25.37 16.99
N ILE A 288 9.83 -24.11 16.56
CA ILE A 288 8.59 -23.42 16.16
C ILE A 288 8.75 -22.68 14.81
N GLY A 289 9.79 -23.00 14.04
CA GLY A 289 10.05 -22.38 12.73
C GLY A 289 9.16 -22.96 11.62
N PRO A 290 9.39 -22.57 10.34
CA PRO A 290 8.59 -23.02 9.19
C PRO A 290 8.46 -24.55 9.03
N LYS A 291 9.39 -25.32 9.59
CA LYS A 291 9.37 -26.80 9.59
C LYS A 291 8.52 -27.44 10.68
N ASP A 292 8.11 -26.67 11.69
CA ASP A 292 7.33 -27.12 12.84
C ASP A 292 5.95 -26.43 12.94
N LYS A 293 5.77 -25.28 12.28
CA LYS A 293 4.61 -24.38 12.34
C LYS A 293 4.38 -23.69 11.00
N LEU A 294 3.15 -23.25 10.74
CA LEU A 294 2.89 -22.34 9.62
C LEU A 294 3.45 -20.96 9.97
N VAL A 295 4.38 -20.45 9.16
CA VAL A 295 5.01 -19.14 9.37
C VAL A 295 4.69 -18.24 8.18
N PHE A 296 4.32 -17.00 8.48
CA PHE A 296 3.87 -15.99 7.54
C PHE A 296 4.71 -14.72 7.70
N GLY A 297 5.31 -14.27 6.60
CA GLY A 297 6.00 -12.98 6.48
C GLY A 297 5.13 -11.92 5.80
N VAL A 298 5.72 -10.75 5.63
CA VAL A 298 5.12 -9.53 5.08
C VAL A 298 6.10 -8.84 4.14
N ASP A 299 5.68 -7.78 3.45
CA ASP A 299 6.51 -6.99 2.52
C ASP A 299 7.90 -6.64 3.05
N GLY A 300 7.99 -6.26 4.33
CA GLY A 300 9.26 -5.94 4.98
C GLY A 300 10.28 -7.09 5.06
N ASN A 301 9.86 -8.35 4.90
CA ASN A 301 10.75 -9.51 4.99
C ASN A 301 10.56 -10.61 3.92
N MET A 302 9.53 -10.55 3.07
CA MET A 302 9.32 -11.48 1.95
C MET A 302 10.14 -11.10 0.70
N GLY A 303 11.44 -10.86 0.90
CA GLY A 303 12.44 -10.57 -0.14
C GLY A 303 13.59 -11.57 -0.11
N ASN A 304 14.33 -11.69 -1.23
CA ASN A 304 15.45 -12.64 -1.35
C ASN A 304 16.55 -12.44 -0.28
N ALA A 305 16.72 -11.21 0.21
CA ALA A 305 17.68 -10.87 1.27
C ALA A 305 17.45 -11.62 2.60
N LEU A 306 16.19 -11.95 2.94
CA LEU A 306 15.90 -12.79 4.12
C LEU A 306 16.47 -14.20 3.94
N GLY A 307 16.36 -14.75 2.72
CA GLY A 307 16.81 -16.10 2.38
C GLY A 307 18.33 -16.28 2.43
N GLU A 308 19.07 -15.22 2.09
CA GLU A 308 20.53 -15.17 2.23
C GLU A 308 20.98 -14.95 3.69
N SER A 309 20.10 -14.39 4.53
CA SER A 309 20.39 -14.01 5.93
C SER A 309 20.10 -15.11 6.97
N VAL A 310 19.58 -16.27 6.56
CA VAL A 310 19.30 -17.41 7.45
C VAL A 310 19.94 -18.72 6.98
N GLY A 311 20.02 -19.71 7.88
CA GLY A 311 20.59 -21.02 7.59
C GLY A 311 19.89 -21.75 6.42
N PRO A 312 20.59 -22.63 5.67
CA PRO A 312 20.04 -23.26 4.47
C PRO A 312 18.75 -24.03 4.71
N GLY A 313 17.73 -23.71 3.91
CA GLY A 313 16.41 -24.33 3.97
C GLY A 313 15.65 -24.05 5.26
N ILE A 314 15.97 -23.02 6.06
CA ILE A 314 15.16 -22.63 7.23
C ILE A 314 13.79 -22.07 6.82
N LEU A 315 13.69 -21.42 5.65
CA LEU A 315 12.45 -20.78 5.17
C LEU A 315 11.52 -21.72 4.40
N GLU A 316 11.91 -22.98 4.16
CA GLU A 316 11.15 -23.94 3.35
C GLU A 316 9.67 -24.04 3.79
N GLY A 317 8.75 -23.62 2.92
CA GLY A 317 7.30 -23.59 3.17
C GLY A 317 6.78 -22.36 3.94
N MET A 318 7.64 -21.42 4.33
CA MET A 318 7.22 -20.10 4.83
C MET A 318 6.52 -19.32 3.71
N LYS A 319 5.35 -18.78 4.02
CA LYS A 319 4.55 -17.94 3.10
C LYS A 319 4.59 -16.48 3.52
N GLY A 320 3.97 -15.61 2.75
CA GLY A 320 3.72 -14.21 3.14
C GLY A 320 3.11 -13.39 2.03
N THR A 321 2.80 -12.13 2.34
CA THR A 321 2.16 -11.18 1.43
C THR A 321 2.99 -9.91 1.27
N THR A 322 3.20 -9.45 0.05
CA THR A 322 3.81 -8.14 -0.25
C THR A 322 2.96 -7.42 -1.31
N PRO A 323 2.87 -6.07 -1.30
CA PRO A 323 2.44 -5.33 -2.46
C PRO A 323 3.28 -5.78 -3.65
N LEU A 324 2.63 -6.16 -4.74
CA LEU A 324 3.31 -6.65 -5.93
C LEU A 324 2.45 -6.47 -7.17
N THR A 325 3.01 -5.78 -8.15
CA THR A 325 2.53 -5.81 -9.53
C THR A 325 3.50 -6.57 -10.42
N ASN A 326 2.98 -7.39 -11.33
CA ASN A 326 3.79 -8.01 -12.37
C ASN A 326 4.16 -6.98 -13.46
N VAL A 327 5.20 -6.18 -13.20
CA VAL A 327 5.75 -5.17 -14.11
C VAL A 327 6.27 -5.76 -15.44
N GLY A 328 6.54 -7.07 -15.45
CA GLY A 328 6.89 -7.85 -16.62
C GLY A 328 8.33 -7.65 -17.15
N PRO A 329 8.83 -8.61 -17.96
CA PRO A 329 10.24 -8.67 -18.35
C PRO A 329 10.70 -7.50 -19.23
N GLN A 330 9.77 -6.73 -19.82
CA GLN A 330 10.11 -5.51 -20.55
C GLN A 330 10.47 -4.36 -19.61
N PHE A 331 9.77 -4.21 -18.48
CA PHE A 331 10.11 -3.18 -17.48
C PHE A 331 11.37 -3.58 -16.71
N GLU A 332 11.49 -4.85 -16.30
CA GLU A 332 12.70 -5.41 -15.71
C GLU A 332 13.97 -5.11 -16.53
N ALA A 333 13.90 -5.27 -17.86
CA ALA A 333 15.03 -4.99 -18.76
C ALA A 333 15.38 -3.49 -18.84
N ARG A 334 14.40 -2.60 -18.66
CA ARG A 334 14.60 -1.14 -18.63
C ARG A 334 15.20 -0.70 -17.30
N LEU A 335 14.71 -1.25 -16.17
CA LEU A 335 15.33 -1.10 -14.85
C LEU A 335 16.78 -1.60 -14.87
N LYS A 336 17.05 -2.77 -15.45
CA LYS A 336 18.41 -3.32 -15.65
C LYS A 336 19.28 -2.52 -16.64
N SER A 337 18.69 -1.57 -17.37
CA SER A 337 19.44 -0.57 -18.16
C SER A 337 19.78 0.67 -17.33
N ALA A 338 19.03 0.96 -16.26
CA ALA A 338 19.33 1.99 -15.28
C ALA A 338 20.33 1.51 -14.20
N ASP A 339 20.23 0.26 -13.76
CA ASP A 339 21.23 -0.46 -12.95
C ASP A 339 21.32 -1.95 -13.34
N PRO A 340 22.41 -2.40 -14.00
CA PRO A 340 22.61 -3.81 -14.35
C PRO A 340 22.80 -4.77 -13.17
N ALA A 341 22.97 -4.28 -11.93
CA ALA A 341 23.17 -5.11 -10.74
C ALA A 341 21.86 -5.64 -10.13
N LEU A 342 20.69 -5.16 -10.57
CA LEU A 342 19.39 -5.52 -10.01
C LEU A 342 19.11 -7.03 -10.09
N ILE A 343 18.97 -7.65 -8.91
CA ILE A 343 18.51 -9.04 -8.72
C ILE A 343 17.05 -9.11 -8.26
N ASP A 344 16.52 -7.98 -7.77
CA ASP A 344 15.19 -7.80 -7.20
C ASP A 344 14.58 -6.50 -7.77
N PHE A 345 13.27 -6.33 -7.63
CA PHE A 345 12.48 -5.29 -8.30
C PHE A 345 11.36 -4.67 -7.45
N ASN A 346 11.24 -5.08 -6.18
CA ASN A 346 10.22 -4.54 -5.27
C ASN A 346 10.26 -3.01 -5.21
N TYR A 347 9.08 -2.37 -5.22
CA TYR A 347 8.87 -0.92 -5.20
C TYR A 347 9.50 -0.11 -6.37
N ALA A 348 10.06 -0.77 -7.40
CA ALA A 348 10.60 -0.08 -8.58
C ALA A 348 9.52 0.49 -9.53
N GLY A 349 8.38 -0.19 -9.66
CA GLY A 349 7.25 0.30 -10.45
C GLY A 349 6.55 1.47 -9.75
N GLU A 350 6.36 1.31 -8.45
CA GLU A 350 5.76 2.25 -7.51
C GLU A 350 6.59 3.56 -7.45
N SER A 351 7.92 3.44 -7.43
CA SER A 351 8.88 4.58 -7.52
C SER A 351 8.88 5.27 -8.89
N TYR A 352 8.69 4.51 -9.96
CA TYR A 352 8.58 5.05 -11.32
C TYR A 352 7.27 5.82 -11.50
N ASP A 353 6.15 5.24 -11.06
CA ASP A 353 4.82 5.83 -11.20
C ASP A 353 4.67 7.08 -10.35
N ALA A 354 5.21 7.12 -9.12
CA ALA A 354 5.25 8.33 -8.29
C ALA A 354 5.87 9.55 -9.01
N VAL A 355 6.92 9.33 -9.81
CA VAL A 355 7.54 10.37 -10.65
C VAL A 355 6.65 10.76 -11.83
N VAL A 356 6.06 9.79 -12.53
CA VAL A 356 5.21 10.06 -13.71
C VAL A 356 3.93 10.80 -13.31
N ILE A 357 3.25 10.37 -12.24
CA ILE A 357 2.07 11.03 -11.65
C ILE A 357 2.42 12.48 -11.30
N SER A 358 3.53 12.71 -10.60
CA SER A 358 4.01 14.04 -10.23
C SER A 358 4.31 14.93 -11.45
N ALA A 359 4.85 14.37 -12.52
CA ALA A 359 5.12 15.09 -13.77
C ALA A 359 3.84 15.42 -14.54
N LEU A 360 2.85 14.51 -14.59
CA LEU A 360 1.55 14.75 -15.21
C LEU A 360 0.71 15.78 -14.44
N ALA A 361 0.69 15.68 -13.10
CA ALA A 361 0.04 16.66 -12.25
C ALA A 361 0.63 18.07 -12.42
N ALA A 362 1.95 18.20 -12.62
CA ALA A 362 2.61 19.48 -12.91
C ALA A 362 2.21 20.07 -14.28
N GLU A 363 2.06 19.23 -15.33
CA GLU A 363 1.57 19.62 -16.66
C GLU A 363 0.09 20.05 -16.62
N VAL A 364 -0.78 19.28 -15.97
CA VAL A 364 -2.21 19.60 -15.79
C VAL A 364 -2.40 20.89 -14.99
N ALA A 365 -1.67 21.02 -13.87
CA ALA A 365 -1.65 22.24 -13.05
C ALA A 365 -1.03 23.46 -13.75
N LYS A 366 -0.30 23.25 -14.87
CA LYS A 366 0.50 24.25 -15.60
C LYS A 366 1.47 24.99 -14.67
N SER A 367 1.98 24.27 -13.66
CA SER A 367 2.75 24.82 -12.55
C SER A 367 3.62 23.74 -11.88
N THR A 368 4.92 23.99 -11.76
CA THR A 368 5.86 23.16 -10.99
C THR A 368 5.89 23.49 -9.49
N ASN A 369 4.96 24.30 -8.97
CA ASN A 369 4.87 24.55 -7.53
C ASN A 369 4.31 23.32 -6.80
N GLY A 370 4.98 22.84 -5.74
CA GLY A 370 4.59 21.61 -5.04
C GLY A 370 3.11 21.53 -4.67
N ARG A 371 2.53 22.60 -4.10
CA ARG A 371 1.07 22.67 -3.81
C ARG A 371 0.16 22.66 -5.04
N SER A 372 0.65 23.15 -6.19
CA SER A 372 -0.09 23.04 -7.45
C SER A 372 -0.05 21.63 -8.01
N ILE A 373 1.09 20.93 -7.88
CA ILE A 373 1.25 19.52 -8.25
C ILE A 373 0.32 18.66 -7.38
N ALA A 374 0.45 18.79 -6.06
CA ALA A 374 -0.33 18.06 -5.06
C ALA A 374 -1.85 18.14 -5.30
N ALA A 375 -2.36 19.35 -5.56
CA ALA A 375 -3.77 19.61 -5.85
C ALA A 375 -4.30 18.97 -7.15
N ASN A 376 -3.44 18.28 -7.94
CA ASN A 376 -3.78 17.59 -9.18
C ASN A 376 -3.32 16.11 -9.20
N ILE A 377 -2.72 15.57 -8.13
CA ILE A 377 -2.18 14.19 -8.14
C ILE A 377 -3.28 13.13 -8.29
N ASN A 378 -4.32 13.14 -7.45
CA ASN A 378 -5.38 12.11 -7.55
C ASN A 378 -6.11 12.19 -8.91
N ALA A 379 -6.38 13.41 -9.37
CA ALA A 379 -7.11 13.71 -10.60
C ALA A 379 -6.40 13.32 -11.90
N VAL A 380 -5.14 12.83 -11.85
CA VAL A 380 -4.48 12.19 -13.01
C VAL A 380 -4.46 10.65 -12.92
N THR A 381 -5.17 10.06 -11.95
CA THR A 381 -5.20 8.60 -11.68
C THR A 381 -6.61 7.99 -11.67
N GLU A 382 -7.65 8.76 -11.99
CA GLU A 382 -9.05 8.31 -11.97
C GLU A 382 -9.90 8.96 -13.06
N GLY A 383 -10.99 8.28 -13.47
CA GLY A 383 -12.16 8.84 -14.16
C GLY A 383 -12.02 9.26 -15.63
N GLY A 384 -10.84 9.71 -16.04
CA GLY A 384 -10.55 10.29 -17.34
C GLY A 384 -10.20 9.29 -18.46
N THR A 385 -9.47 9.78 -19.46
CA THR A 385 -9.01 9.00 -20.62
C THR A 385 -7.78 8.17 -20.26
N LYS A 386 -7.90 6.84 -20.24
CA LYS A 386 -6.81 5.92 -19.92
C LYS A 386 -5.57 6.09 -20.82
N CYS A 387 -4.40 6.25 -20.21
CA CYS A 387 -3.07 6.31 -20.85
C CYS A 387 -2.01 5.66 -19.96
N LYS A 388 -0.95 5.06 -20.53
CA LYS A 388 -0.04 4.15 -19.79
C LYS A 388 1.41 4.61 -19.65
N THR A 389 1.79 5.71 -20.29
CA THR A 389 3.12 6.29 -20.16
C THR A 389 3.02 7.81 -20.17
N PHE A 390 4.02 8.50 -19.59
CA PHE A 390 4.10 9.97 -19.68
C PHE A 390 4.00 10.46 -21.14
N GLN A 391 4.62 9.75 -22.09
CA GLN A 391 4.56 10.10 -23.52
C GLN A 391 3.15 9.96 -24.12
N GLU A 392 2.34 9.00 -23.67
CA GLU A 392 0.94 8.84 -24.08
C GLU A 392 0.00 9.86 -23.43
N CYS A 393 0.26 10.19 -22.15
CA CYS A 393 -0.58 11.09 -21.37
C CYS A 393 -0.30 12.58 -21.64
N LEU A 394 0.93 12.95 -21.99
CA LEU A 394 1.35 14.35 -22.20
C LEU A 394 0.50 15.13 -23.24
N PRO A 395 0.09 14.55 -24.38
CA PRO A 395 -0.83 15.22 -25.31
C PRO A 395 -2.22 15.49 -24.70
N LEU A 396 -2.73 14.60 -23.84
CA LEU A 396 -4.01 14.76 -23.14
C LEU A 396 -3.93 15.91 -22.13
N ALA A 397 -2.88 15.90 -21.30
CA ALA A 397 -2.58 16.97 -20.33
C ALA A 397 -2.46 18.35 -21.01
N LYS A 398 -1.67 18.43 -22.09
CA LYS A 398 -1.49 19.69 -22.87
C LYS A 398 -2.76 20.14 -23.60
N ALA A 399 -3.64 19.21 -23.98
CA ALA A 399 -4.96 19.53 -24.52
C ALA A 399 -5.98 19.96 -23.43
N GLY A 400 -5.69 19.75 -22.15
CA GLY A 400 -6.68 19.89 -21.07
C GLY A 400 -7.79 18.83 -21.16
N THR A 401 -7.46 17.65 -21.68
CA THR A 401 -8.33 16.48 -21.67
C THR A 401 -8.15 15.74 -20.35
N ASP A 402 -9.27 15.37 -19.74
CA ASP A 402 -9.32 14.56 -18.53
C ASP A 402 -8.63 13.21 -18.78
N LEU A 403 -7.64 12.85 -17.95
CA LEU A 403 -6.72 11.74 -18.19
C LEU A 403 -6.57 10.86 -16.95
N ASP A 404 -6.36 9.58 -17.18
CA ASP A 404 -6.34 8.56 -16.15
C ASP A 404 -5.12 7.66 -16.38
N TYR A 405 -4.12 7.76 -15.50
CA TYR A 405 -2.83 7.09 -15.65
C TYR A 405 -2.86 5.66 -15.07
N ASP A 406 -3.01 4.67 -15.96
CA ASP A 406 -2.76 3.26 -15.65
C ASP A 406 -1.25 2.99 -15.79
N GLY A 407 -0.51 3.16 -14.69
CA GLY A 407 0.94 3.08 -14.67
C GLY A 407 1.53 1.67 -14.84
N VAL A 408 2.81 1.55 -14.49
CA VAL A 408 3.53 0.27 -14.48
C VAL A 408 2.98 -0.67 -13.40
N THR A 409 2.45 -0.09 -12.32
CA THR A 409 1.72 -0.75 -11.23
C THR A 409 0.24 -1.02 -11.53
N GLY A 410 -0.26 -0.58 -12.70
CA GLY A 410 -1.63 -0.84 -13.15
C GLY A 410 -2.61 0.27 -12.78
N GLU A 411 -3.84 -0.12 -12.40
CA GLU A 411 -4.91 0.81 -12.02
C GLU A 411 -4.67 1.32 -10.59
N LEU A 412 -4.34 2.62 -10.48
CA LEU A 412 -4.01 3.25 -9.20
C LEU A 412 -5.24 3.77 -8.45
N ALA A 413 -6.13 4.50 -9.15
CA ALA A 413 -7.41 5.01 -8.63
C ALA A 413 -7.30 5.58 -7.21
N PHE A 414 -6.56 6.69 -7.04
CA PHE A 414 -6.25 7.24 -5.71
C PHE A 414 -7.49 7.74 -4.97
N VAL A 415 -7.71 7.25 -3.75
CA VAL A 415 -8.72 7.82 -2.84
C VAL A 415 -8.34 9.23 -2.40
N THR A 416 -9.27 9.96 -1.76
CA THR A 416 -9.07 11.33 -1.28
C THR A 416 -7.78 11.52 -0.46
N ALA A 417 -7.33 10.50 0.27
CA ALA A 417 -6.09 10.49 1.06
C ALA A 417 -4.78 10.43 0.26
N GLY A 418 -4.81 10.31 -1.07
CA GLY A 418 -3.60 10.31 -1.91
C GLY A 418 -2.89 8.96 -2.01
N GLU A 419 -3.64 7.86 -1.92
CA GLU A 419 -3.16 6.48 -1.92
C GLU A 419 -4.10 5.54 -2.71
N PRO A 420 -3.66 4.36 -3.17
CA PRO A 420 -4.47 3.50 -4.03
C PRO A 420 -5.72 2.96 -3.34
N SER A 421 -6.86 3.00 -4.04
CA SER A 421 -8.10 2.30 -3.60
C SER A 421 -8.02 0.78 -3.72
N VAL A 422 -7.01 0.24 -4.42
CA VAL A 422 -6.85 -1.19 -4.69
C VAL A 422 -5.41 -1.62 -4.39
N GLY A 423 -5.25 -2.69 -3.61
CA GLY A 423 -3.97 -3.35 -3.37
C GLY A 423 -3.87 -4.69 -4.10
N SER A 424 -2.82 -4.86 -4.91
CA SER A 424 -2.42 -6.15 -5.47
C SER A 424 -1.34 -6.77 -4.58
N TYR A 425 -1.64 -7.89 -3.93
CA TYR A 425 -0.71 -8.58 -3.04
C TYR A 425 -0.27 -9.92 -3.63
N GLY A 426 1.03 -10.07 -3.87
CA GLY A 426 1.61 -11.36 -4.25
C GLY A 426 1.67 -12.29 -3.03
N VAL A 427 1.12 -13.50 -3.16
CA VAL A 427 1.25 -14.56 -2.15
C VAL A 427 2.54 -15.32 -2.41
N LEU A 428 3.57 -14.97 -1.67
CA LEU A 428 4.92 -15.51 -1.81
C LEU A 428 5.14 -16.74 -0.94
N GLU A 429 6.03 -17.64 -1.38
CA GLU A 429 6.44 -18.85 -0.67
C GLU A 429 7.94 -19.11 -0.90
N PHE A 430 8.66 -19.55 0.13
CA PHE A 430 10.09 -19.89 0.06
C PHE A 430 10.32 -21.39 -0.18
N ASP A 431 11.25 -21.72 -1.09
CA ASP A 431 11.66 -23.09 -1.40
C ASP A 431 12.70 -23.65 -0.40
N GLY A 432 13.07 -24.93 -0.57
CA GLY A 432 14.11 -25.60 0.21
C GLY A 432 15.53 -25.00 0.06
N SER A 433 15.73 -24.05 -0.85
CA SER A 433 16.95 -23.28 -1.07
C SER A 433 16.92 -21.90 -0.39
N ASN A 434 15.87 -21.58 0.39
CA ASN A 434 15.52 -20.25 0.89
C ASN A 434 15.26 -19.20 -0.22
N LYS A 435 14.80 -19.59 -1.42
CA LYS A 435 14.49 -18.66 -2.50
C LYS A 435 12.98 -18.54 -2.71
N LEU A 436 12.55 -17.33 -3.08
CA LEU A 436 11.15 -17.08 -3.42
C LEU A 436 10.77 -17.87 -4.67
N ILE A 437 9.70 -18.65 -4.57
CA ILE A 437 9.14 -19.41 -5.69
C ILE A 437 8.59 -18.41 -6.71
N THR A 438 9.15 -18.44 -7.91
CA THR A 438 8.83 -17.54 -9.02
C THR A 438 8.45 -18.35 -10.27
N PRO A 439 7.39 -17.98 -11.00
CA PRO A 439 6.48 -16.86 -10.76
C PRO A 439 5.60 -17.07 -9.50
N VAL A 440 5.12 -15.96 -8.96
CA VAL A 440 4.18 -15.93 -7.82
C VAL A 440 2.92 -16.73 -8.15
N ALA A 441 2.55 -17.66 -7.28
CA ALA A 441 1.53 -18.67 -7.56
C ALA A 441 0.08 -18.16 -7.41
N ASP A 442 -0.14 -17.13 -6.60
CA ASP A 442 -1.45 -16.54 -6.33
C ASP A 442 -1.33 -15.05 -5.99
N TYR A 443 -2.38 -14.27 -6.29
CA TYR A 443 -2.47 -12.84 -6.02
C TYR A 443 -3.79 -12.53 -5.31
N LYS A 444 -3.73 -11.87 -4.14
CA LYS A 444 -4.92 -11.31 -3.50
C LYS A 444 -5.10 -9.87 -3.98
N VAL A 445 -6.19 -9.60 -4.70
CA VAL A 445 -6.60 -8.22 -4.99
C VAL A 445 -7.59 -7.80 -3.91
N VAL A 446 -7.20 -6.79 -3.13
CA VAL A 446 -7.99 -6.24 -2.02
C VAL A 446 -8.44 -4.83 -2.41
N LYS A 447 -9.68 -4.46 -2.11
CA LYS A 447 -10.24 -3.14 -2.40
C LYS A 447 -10.63 -2.42 -1.11
N GLY A 448 -10.20 -1.17 -0.99
CA GLY A 448 -10.78 -0.22 -0.05
C GLY A 448 -12.19 0.20 -0.47
N ASN A 449 -12.86 0.90 0.44
CA ASN A 449 -14.15 1.57 0.24
C ASN A 449 -14.01 3.08 0.44
#